data_AF-A0A349SP61-F1
#
_entry.id   AF-A0A349SP61-F1
#
_cell.length_a   1.000
_cell.length_b   1.000
_cell.length_c   1.000
_cell.angle_alpha   90.00
_cell.angle_beta   90.00
_cell.angle_gamma   90.00
#
_symmetry.space_group_name_H-M   'P 1'
#
loop_
_entity.id
_entity.type
_entity.pdbx_description
1 polymer ?
#
loop_
_entity_poly.entity_id
_entity_poly.type
_entity_poly.pdbx_seq_one_letter_code
_entity_poly.pdbx_strand_id
1 'polypeptide(L)' 'ICGGVCSCSSCHCYIEDGWKEKLHAPSEDELQLVSSTEHYKDNSRLSCQITLTDDMDGMKVTIAQQDY' A
#
# COMPACT_ATOMS: atom_id res chain seq x y z
N ILE A 1 -1.79 10.22 9.26
CA ILE A 1 -3.13 10.84 9.46
C ILE A 1 -4.05 9.92 10.26
N CYS A 2 -4.59 8.84 9.70
CA CYS A 2 -5.62 8.04 10.40
C CYS A 2 -5.10 7.04 11.45
N GLY A 3 -3.79 6.83 11.55
CA GLY A 3 -3.21 5.87 12.50
C GLY A 3 -3.35 4.39 12.11
N GLY A 4 -3.67 4.09 10.84
CA GLY A 4 -3.64 2.72 10.30
C GLY A 4 -5.00 2.02 10.20
N VAL A 5 -6.10 2.76 10.32
CA VAL A 5 -7.47 2.20 10.30
C VAL A 5 -8.15 2.27 8.92
N CYS A 6 -7.37 2.27 7.84
CA CYS A 6 -7.88 2.30 6.46
C CYS A 6 -8.93 3.41 6.20
N SER A 7 -8.64 4.64 6.64
CA SER A 7 -9.55 5.80 6.51
C SER A 7 -8.89 7.02 5.84
N CYS A 8 -7.66 6.87 5.34
CA CYS A 8 -6.96 7.88 4.56
C CYS A 8 -5.96 7.22 3.61
N SER A 9 -5.41 7.97 2.64
CA SER A 9 -4.38 7.48 1.71
C SER A 9 -2.96 8.01 1.99
N SER A 10 -2.71 8.55 3.19
CA SER A 10 -1.41 9.18 3.54
C SER A 10 -0.23 8.21 3.71
N CYS A 11 -0.48 6.91 3.59
CA CYS A 11 0.52 5.84 3.71
C CYS A 11 0.69 5.06 2.39
N HIS A 12 0.25 5.66 1.29
CA HIS A 12 0.32 5.10 -0.05
C HIS A 12 1.78 4.82 -0.44
N CYS A 13 2.03 3.58 -0.83
CA CYS A 13 3.30 3.12 -1.37
C CYS A 13 3.08 2.19 -2.57
N TYR A 14 4.17 1.93 -3.28
CA TYR A 14 4.23 0.96 -4.37
C TYR A 14 5.01 -0.27 -3.91
N ILE A 15 4.46 -1.44 -4.17
CA ILE A 15 5.11 -2.72 -3.92
C ILE A 15 6.00 -3.06 -5.11
N GLU A 16 7.28 -3.31 -4.84
CA GLU A 16 8.25 -3.72 -5.86
C GLU A 16 7.91 -5.11 -6.41
N ASP A 17 8.33 -5.37 -7.64
CA ASP A 17 8.03 -6.62 -8.35
C ASP A 17 8.56 -7.86 -7.58
N GLY A 18 7.81 -8.96 -7.67
CA GLY A 18 8.11 -10.22 -6.95
C GLY A 18 7.55 -10.30 -5.53
N TRP A 19 7.07 -9.18 -4.96
CA TRP A 19 6.42 -9.18 -3.63
C TRP A 19 4.90 -9.21 -3.70
N LYS A 20 4.28 -8.72 -4.78
CA LYS A 20 2.81 -8.66 -4.91
C LYS A 20 2.13 -9.99 -4.65
N GLU A 21 2.65 -11.08 -5.21
CA GLU A 21 2.06 -12.42 -5.10
C GLU A 21 2.23 -13.03 -3.70
N LYS A 22 3.16 -12.50 -2.89
CA LYS A 22 3.40 -12.93 -1.50
C LYS A 22 2.55 -12.16 -0.50
N LEU A 23 1.90 -11.08 -0.92
CA LEU A 23 1.00 -10.29 -0.07
C LEU A 23 -0.41 -10.83 -0.17
N HIS A 24 -1.18 -10.68 0.91
CA HIS A 24 -2.62 -10.78 0.81
C HIS A 24 -3.16 -9.70 -0.13
N ALA A 25 -4.24 -10.02 -0.85
CA ALA A 25 -4.92 -9.06 -1.71
C ALA A 25 -5.44 -7.87 -0.88
N PRO A 26 -5.38 -6.64 -1.41
CA PRO A 26 -5.95 -5.48 -0.72
C PRO A 26 -7.45 -5.68 -0.50
N SER A 27 -7.98 -5.12 0.59
CA SER A 27 -9.42 -5.10 0.83
C SER A 27 -10.14 -4.16 -0.15
N GLU A 28 -11.46 -4.28 -0.26
CA GLU A 28 -12.26 -3.36 -1.08
C GLU A 28 -12.13 -1.91 -0.61
N ASP A 29 -12.16 -1.67 0.71
CA ASP A 29 -11.97 -0.34 1.31
C ASP A 29 -10.58 0.23 1.00
N GLU A 30 -9.53 -0.61 1.09
CA GLU A 30 -8.17 -0.22 0.74
C GLU A 30 -8.10 0.20 -0.73
N LEU A 31 -8.65 -0.63 -1.63
CA LEU A 31 -8.67 -0.38 -3.06
C LEU A 31 -9.43 0.91 -3.39
N GLN A 32 -10.59 1.13 -2.78
CA GLN A 32 -11.37 2.34 -3.00
C GLN A 32 -10.58 3.60 -2.62
N LEU A 33 -9.90 3.58 -1.48
CA LEU A 33 -9.11 4.72 -1.02
C LEU A 33 -7.87 4.97 -1.89
N VAL A 34 -7.09 3.93 -2.17
CA VAL A 34 -5.82 4.10 -2.89
C VAL A 34 -6.05 4.41 -4.37
N SER A 35 -7.10 3.86 -4.99
CA SER A 35 -7.45 4.13 -6.39
C SER A 35 -7.98 5.54 -6.64
N SER A 36 -8.47 6.21 -5.60
CA SER A 36 -8.88 7.62 -5.69
C SER A 36 -7.72 8.63 -5.67
N THR A 37 -6.48 8.16 -5.48
CA THR A 37 -5.29 9.03 -5.45
C THR A 37 -4.78 9.35 -6.86
N GLU A 38 -4.21 10.55 -7.05
CA GLU A 38 -3.68 10.98 -8.37
C GLU A 38 -2.53 10.08 -8.86
N HIS A 39 -1.74 9.53 -7.94
CA HIS A 39 -0.58 8.69 -8.25
C HIS A 39 -0.90 7.19 -8.20
N TYR A 40 -2.16 6.79 -8.35
CA TYR A 40 -2.52 5.37 -8.35
C TYR A 40 -1.81 4.58 -9.47
N LYS A 41 -1.40 3.35 -9.15
CA LYS A 41 -0.78 2.35 -10.02
C LYS A 41 -1.24 0.97 -9.59
N ASP A 42 -1.11 -0.02 -10.47
CA ASP A 42 -1.49 -1.42 -10.16
C ASP A 42 -0.66 -2.07 -9.04
N ASN A 43 0.45 -1.46 -8.62
CA ASN A 43 1.24 -1.89 -7.48
C ASN A 43 1.04 -1.04 -6.22
N SER A 44 0.06 -0.13 -6.24
CA SER A 44 -0.29 0.69 -5.09
C SER A 44 -0.88 -0.13 -3.96
N ARG A 45 -0.42 0.14 -2.74
CA ARG A 45 -0.98 -0.36 -1.48
C ARG A 45 -0.99 0.76 -0.44
N LEU A 46 -1.81 0.58 0.59
CA LEU A 46 -1.70 1.34 1.82
C LEU A 46 -0.81 0.55 2.77
N SER A 47 0.39 1.07 3.09
CA SER A 47 1.36 0.32 3.88
C SER A 47 0.84 -0.11 5.25
N CYS A 48 -0.10 0.65 5.82
CA CYS A 48 -0.72 0.31 7.11
C CYS A 48 -1.64 -0.92 7.05
N GLN A 49 -2.05 -1.36 5.85
CA GLN A 49 -2.84 -2.58 5.66
C GLN A 49 -1.97 -3.81 5.41
N ILE A 50 -0.64 -3.65 5.30
CA ILE A 50 0.28 -4.76 5.08
C ILE A 50 0.75 -5.30 6.44
N THR A 51 0.33 -6.51 6.78
CA THR A 51 0.90 -7.25 7.92
C THR A 51 2.27 -7.82 7.52
N LEU A 52 3.33 -7.36 8.20
CA LEU A 52 4.68 -7.88 7.99
C LEU A 52 4.83 -9.28 8.58
N THR A 53 5.54 -10.15 7.87
CA THR A 53 5.94 -11.49 8.31
C THR A 53 7.43 -11.69 8.07
N ASP A 54 8.04 -12.70 8.69
CA ASP A 54 9.47 -13.01 8.51
C ASP A 54 9.82 -13.35 7.05
N ASP A 55 8.87 -13.89 6.29
CA ASP A 55 9.03 -14.20 4.85
C ASP A 55 9.19 -12.93 3.97
N MET A 56 9.01 -11.75 4.57
CA MET A 56 9.15 -10.44 3.92
C MET A 56 10.52 -9.79 4.12
N ASP A 57 11.51 -10.54 4.64
CA ASP A 57 12.88 -10.03 4.74
C ASP A 57 13.42 -9.60 3.35
N GLY A 58 13.99 -8.40 3.30
CA GLY A 58 14.44 -7.77 2.06
C GLY A 58 13.35 -7.14 1.18
N MET A 59 12.08 -7.13 1.61
CA MET A 59 11.02 -6.42 0.89
C MET A 59 11.33 -4.93 0.77
N LYS A 60 11.13 -4.40 -0.44
CA LYS A 60 11.28 -2.98 -0.75
C LYS A 60 9.93 -2.41 -1.16
N VAL A 61 9.72 -1.17 -0.77
CA VAL A 61 8.57 -0.38 -1.19
C VAL A 61 9.06 1.01 -1.57
N THR A 62 8.38 1.62 -2.53
CA THR A 62 8.62 3.02 -2.91
C THR A 62 7.47 3.86 -2.38
N ILE A 63 7.76 4.91 -1.60
CA ILE A 63 6.72 5.82 -1.11
C ILE A 63 6.13 6.57 -2.30
N ALA A 64 4.79 6.61 -2.39
CA ALA A 64 4.13 7.34 -3.47
C ALA A 64 4.33 8.86 -3.30
N GLN A 65 4.35 9.58 -4.41
CA GLN A 65 4.38 11.04 -4.37
C GLN A 65 3.12 11.55 -3.65
N GLN A 66 3.32 12.57 -2.83
CA GLN A 66 2.26 13.21 -2.08
C GLN A 66 2.16 14.67 -2.52
N ASP A 67 1.05 15.02 -3.14
CA ASP A 67 0.75 16.41 -3.51
C ASP A 67 -0.05 17.03 -2.36
N TYR A 68 0.66 17.42 -1.30
CA TYR A 68 0.11 18.17 -0.18
C TYR A 68 0.70 19.57 -0.13
#